data_AF-A0A7S0PMG5-F1
#
_entry.id   AF-A0A7S0PMG5-F1
#
_cell.length_a   1.000
_cell.length_b   1.000
_cell.length_c   1.000
_cell.angle_alpha   90.00
_cell.angle_beta   90.00
_cell.angle_gamma   90.00
#
_symmetry.space_group_name_H-M   'P 1'
#
loop_
_entity.id
_entity.type
_entity.pdbx_description
1 polymer ?
#
loop_
_entity_poly.entity_id
_entity_poly.type
_entity_poly.pdbx_seq_one_letter_code
_entity_poly.pdbx_strand_id
1 'polypeptide(L)'
;DEAQRFEPSNRFENSKSSPDSDAFDDDDEQNVALDNIKFTRGDIDAAKTFVNSQSFVVALHGCNEANKSSVEMAIDAGAGWVVMPCCIKSNLYLPECTVTKLSDDAKYAFLCGVMAQKYTAQMSRCIDARITTRALLLCGGVKGYTKQLFYAANADVLNAHKKRRADASPKNE
;
A
#
# COMPACT_ATOMS: atom_id res chain seq x y z
N ASP A 1 -23.46 12.96 26.62
CA ASP A 1 -22.16 12.98 27.31
C ASP A 1 -21.88 11.64 27.95
N GLU A 2 -21.12 10.80 27.25
CA GLU A 2 -19.98 10.06 27.80
C GLU A 2 -19.23 9.39 26.63
N ALA A 3 -17.92 9.63 26.57
CA ALA A 3 -17.07 9.37 25.43
C ALA A 3 -16.80 7.87 25.23
N GLN A 4 -17.07 7.36 24.02
CA GLN A 4 -16.70 6.01 23.62
C GLN A 4 -15.18 5.88 23.56
N ARG A 5 -14.63 5.12 24.51
CA ARG A 5 -13.20 4.87 24.70
C ARG A 5 -12.75 3.73 23.78
N PHE A 6 -11.55 3.91 23.25
CA PHE A 6 -10.91 3.15 22.18
C PHE A 6 -10.26 1.85 22.69
N GLU A 7 -10.52 0.70 22.06
CA GLU A 7 -9.96 -0.62 22.45
C GLU A 7 -9.18 -1.30 21.29
N PRO A 8 -7.86 -1.51 21.44
CA PRO A 8 -6.98 -2.33 20.60
C PRO A 8 -7.38 -3.82 20.46
N SER A 9 -7.41 -4.43 19.26
CA SER A 9 -7.48 -5.91 19.14
C SER A 9 -6.59 -6.45 18.04
N ASN A 10 -5.88 -7.55 18.30
CA ASN A 10 -5.05 -8.24 17.32
C ASN A 10 -5.31 -9.74 17.29
N ARG A 11 -5.86 -10.22 16.18
CA ARG A 11 -5.72 -11.63 15.84
C ARG A 11 -5.86 -11.88 14.35
N PHE A 12 -4.77 -12.34 13.74
CA PHE A 12 -4.79 -13.38 12.73
C PHE A 12 -4.52 -14.70 13.47
N GLU A 13 -5.38 -15.71 13.32
CA GLU A 13 -5.01 -17.02 12.74
C GLU A 13 -6.10 -18.09 12.92
N ASN A 14 -6.20 -18.90 11.87
CA ASN A 14 -7.04 -20.09 11.69
C ASN A 14 -6.76 -21.19 12.72
N SER A 15 -7.81 -21.87 13.19
CA SER A 15 -7.83 -23.34 13.25
C SER A 15 -9.27 -23.85 13.16
N LYS A 16 -9.44 -25.00 12.50
CA LYS A 16 -10.72 -25.60 12.13
C LYS A 16 -11.45 -26.22 13.33
N SER A 17 -12.74 -25.96 13.49
CA SER A 17 -13.83 -26.95 13.57
C SER A 17 -15.18 -26.24 13.87
N SER A 18 -16.20 -26.56 13.10
CA SER A 18 -17.60 -26.10 13.27
C SER A 18 -18.32 -26.90 14.36
N PRO A 19 -19.59 -26.61 14.72
CA PRO A 19 -20.33 -25.33 14.81
C PRO A 19 -20.87 -25.09 16.25
N ASP A 20 -21.55 -23.96 16.45
CA ASP A 20 -22.45 -23.65 17.59
C ASP A 20 -21.84 -23.42 18.98
N SER A 21 -21.57 -22.15 19.30
CA SER A 21 -22.29 -21.40 20.35
C SER A 21 -21.52 -20.11 20.68
N ASP A 22 -22.18 -18.96 20.56
CA ASP A 22 -21.68 -17.63 20.89
C ASP A 22 -21.44 -17.45 22.40
N ALA A 23 -20.36 -18.04 22.90
CA ALA A 23 -19.83 -17.75 24.23
C ALA A 23 -18.29 -17.77 24.12
N PHE A 24 -17.71 -16.59 23.88
CA PHE A 24 -16.26 -16.42 24.01
C PHE A 24 -15.97 -16.09 25.47
N ASP A 25 -15.31 -17.03 26.16
CA ASP A 25 -14.76 -16.87 27.50
C ASP A 25 -13.80 -15.67 27.55
N ASP A 26 -14.06 -14.74 28.48
CA ASP A 26 -13.35 -13.48 28.71
C ASP A 26 -12.15 -13.63 29.67
N ASP A 27 -11.71 -14.85 29.99
CA ASP A 27 -10.69 -15.12 31.03
C ASP A 27 -9.36 -15.68 30.47
N ASP A 28 -8.71 -14.95 29.56
CA ASP A 28 -7.30 -15.20 29.23
C ASP A 28 -6.47 -13.92 29.39
N GLU A 29 -5.72 -13.86 30.49
CA GLU A 29 -4.71 -12.84 30.80
C GLU A 29 -3.79 -12.60 29.59
N GLN A 30 -3.94 -11.42 28.98
CA GLN A 30 -3.22 -10.96 27.80
C GLN A 30 -1.72 -10.78 28.09
N ASN A 31 -0.92 -11.82 27.85
CA ASN A 31 0.51 -11.66 27.69
C ASN A 31 0.78 -10.88 26.40
N VAL A 32 1.06 -9.57 26.53
CA VAL A 32 1.41 -8.70 25.40
C VAL A 32 2.70 -9.21 24.77
N ALA A 33 2.61 -9.76 23.55
CA ALA A 33 3.76 -10.41 22.88
C ALA A 33 4.95 -9.46 22.65
N LEU A 34 4.67 -8.16 22.49
CA LEU A 34 5.66 -7.09 22.26
C LEU A 34 5.12 -5.76 22.84
N ASP A 35 5.83 -5.17 23.80
CA ASP A 35 5.43 -3.94 24.50
C ASP A 35 5.50 -2.67 23.63
N ASN A 36 6.26 -2.73 22.54
CA ASN A 36 6.39 -1.67 21.54
C ASN A 36 5.29 -1.71 20.47
N ILE A 37 4.35 -2.66 20.54
CA ILE A 37 3.24 -2.77 19.61
C ILE A 37 1.95 -2.36 20.29
N LYS A 38 1.26 -1.40 19.68
CA LYS A 38 -0.08 -1.01 20.07
C LYS A 38 -1.05 -1.41 18.97
N PHE A 39 -2.02 -2.20 19.37
CA PHE A 39 -3.11 -2.58 18.51
C PHE A 39 -4.19 -1.51 18.56
N THR A 40 -5.00 -1.36 17.53
CA THR A 40 -5.91 -0.23 17.42
C THR A 40 -7.07 -0.69 16.53
N ARG A 41 -8.28 -0.84 17.10
CA ARG A 41 -9.50 -1.11 16.33
C ARG A 41 -10.28 0.18 16.13
N GLY A 42 -10.45 0.61 14.89
CA GLY A 42 -11.21 1.82 14.60
C GLY A 42 -11.27 2.13 13.11
N ASP A 43 -11.80 3.31 12.80
CA ASP A 43 -11.80 3.84 11.44
C ASP A 43 -10.37 4.15 10.99
N ILE A 44 -10.06 3.81 9.75
CA ILE A 44 -8.76 4.11 9.13
C ILE A 44 -8.52 5.62 9.06
N ASP A 45 -9.57 6.44 8.94
CA ASP A 45 -9.42 7.89 8.91
C ASP A 45 -8.98 8.45 10.27
N ALA A 46 -9.38 7.82 11.39
CA ALA A 46 -8.89 8.19 12.71
C ALA A 46 -7.38 7.90 12.85
N ALA A 47 -6.84 6.92 12.11
CA ALA A 47 -5.42 6.60 12.18
C ALA A 47 -4.51 7.73 11.66
N LYS A 48 -5.06 8.68 10.87
CA LYS A 48 -4.32 9.85 10.37
C LYS A 48 -3.64 10.66 11.48
N THR A 49 -4.23 10.70 12.68
CA THR A 49 -3.67 11.45 13.82
C THR A 49 -2.37 10.86 14.36
N PHE A 50 -2.07 9.60 14.04
CA PHE A 50 -0.84 8.92 14.48
C PHE A 50 0.30 8.98 13.46
N VAL A 51 0.01 9.44 12.23
CA VAL A 51 0.99 9.44 11.13
C VAL A 51 1.64 10.81 11.01
N ASN A 52 2.96 10.83 10.95
CA ASN A 52 3.77 12.02 10.73
C ASN A 52 4.90 11.71 9.72
N SER A 53 5.73 12.69 9.39
CA SER A 53 6.80 12.53 8.40
C SER A 53 7.89 11.50 8.73
N GLN A 54 7.98 11.05 9.98
CA GLN A 54 8.89 9.98 10.42
C GLN A 54 8.22 8.60 10.42
N SER A 55 6.93 8.54 10.11
CA SER A 55 6.18 7.28 10.03
C SER A 55 6.49 6.51 8.75
N PHE A 56 6.22 5.22 8.79
CA PHE A 56 6.17 4.36 7.62
C PHE A 56 4.85 3.58 7.63
N VAL A 57 3.98 3.87 6.67
CA VAL A 57 2.63 3.30 6.63
C VAL A 57 2.65 1.97 5.88
N VAL A 58 2.14 0.93 6.51
CA VAL A 58 2.08 -0.42 5.95
C VAL A 58 0.61 -0.84 5.86
N ALA A 59 0.13 -1.18 4.67
CA ALA A 59 -1.18 -1.82 4.49
C ALA A 59 -1.02 -3.21 3.89
N LEU A 60 -1.17 -4.25 4.71
CA LEU A 60 -1.10 -5.63 4.27
C LEU A 60 -2.50 -6.17 4.02
N HIS A 61 -2.70 -6.82 2.88
CA HIS A 61 -4.01 -7.31 2.47
C HIS A 61 -5.10 -6.23 2.50
N GLY A 62 -4.73 -4.96 2.25
CA GLY A 62 -5.69 -3.89 2.14
C GLY A 62 -6.70 -4.21 1.03
N CYS A 63 -7.98 -4.11 1.34
CA CYS A 63 -9.04 -4.26 0.36
C CYS A 63 -9.50 -2.88 -0.09
N ASN A 64 -9.59 -2.68 -1.41
CA ASN A 64 -10.30 -1.57 -2.04
C ASN A 64 -9.87 -0.19 -1.52
N GLU A 65 -10.75 0.47 -0.76
CA GLU A 65 -10.58 1.82 -0.23
C GLU A 65 -9.51 1.89 0.86
N ALA A 66 -9.24 0.78 1.58
CA ALA A 66 -8.21 0.75 2.62
C ALA A 66 -6.82 1.05 2.06
N ASN A 67 -6.48 0.50 0.89
CA ASN A 67 -5.22 0.79 0.20
C ASN A 67 -5.10 2.27 -0.15
N LYS A 68 -6.20 2.85 -0.67
CA LYS A 68 -6.27 4.26 -1.02
C LYS A 68 -6.04 5.13 0.22
N SER A 69 -6.80 4.90 1.29
CA SER A 69 -6.71 5.69 2.51
C SER A 69 -5.34 5.59 3.17
N SER A 70 -4.70 4.41 3.18
CA SER A 70 -3.34 4.25 3.72
C SER A 70 -2.29 5.03 2.93
N VAL A 71 -2.35 4.98 1.59
CA VAL A 71 -1.39 5.68 0.74
C VAL A 71 -1.59 7.20 0.82
N GLU A 72 -2.84 7.65 0.75
CA GLU A 72 -3.16 9.09 0.85
C GLU A 72 -2.76 9.64 2.22
N MET A 73 -3.05 8.94 3.31
CA MET A 73 -2.59 9.30 4.67
C MET A 73 -1.07 9.44 4.75
N ALA A 74 -0.32 8.52 4.15
CA ALA A 74 1.14 8.60 4.15
C ALA A 74 1.66 9.78 3.33
N ILE A 75 1.08 10.00 2.14
CA ILE A 75 1.45 11.11 1.27
C ILE A 75 1.18 12.45 1.96
N ASP A 76 0.00 12.62 2.56
CA ASP A 76 -0.38 13.85 3.26
C ASP A 76 0.56 14.17 4.42
N ALA A 77 1.04 13.14 5.14
CA ALA A 77 1.99 13.28 6.24
C ALA A 77 3.46 13.40 5.78
N GLY A 78 3.75 13.24 4.49
CA GLY A 78 5.12 13.19 3.96
C GLY A 78 5.91 11.96 4.43
N ALA A 79 5.21 10.86 4.71
CA ALA A 79 5.72 9.59 5.20
C ALA A 79 6.03 8.61 4.06
N GLY A 80 6.88 7.62 4.36
CA GLY A 80 7.06 6.45 3.49
C GLY A 80 5.85 5.52 3.56
N TRP A 81 5.62 4.75 2.52
CA TRP A 81 4.53 3.78 2.49
C TRP A 81 4.87 2.51 1.72
N VAL A 82 4.21 1.42 2.13
CA VAL A 82 4.12 0.15 1.40
C VAL A 82 2.70 -0.40 1.52
N VAL A 83 2.18 -0.89 0.41
CA VAL A 83 0.87 -1.54 0.38
C VAL A 83 0.95 -2.85 -0.39
N MET A 84 0.21 -3.84 0.10
CA MET A 84 -0.04 -5.12 -0.54
C MET A 84 -1.53 -5.20 -0.88
N PRO A 85 -1.93 -4.73 -2.07
CA PRO A 85 -3.34 -4.77 -2.43
C PRO A 85 -3.81 -6.23 -2.51
N CYS A 86 -4.89 -6.58 -1.80
CA CYS A 86 -5.51 -7.90 -1.91
C CYS A 86 -6.63 -7.90 -2.97
N CYS A 87 -7.51 -6.90 -2.86
CA CYS A 87 -8.64 -6.67 -3.74
C CYS A 87 -8.57 -5.23 -4.27
N ILE A 88 -8.69 -5.08 -5.59
CA ILE A 88 -8.71 -3.77 -6.23
C ILE A 88 -9.99 -3.67 -7.07
N LYS A 89 -10.91 -2.81 -6.64
CA LYS A 89 -12.06 -2.39 -7.44
C LYS A 89 -11.58 -1.51 -8.60
N SER A 90 -11.85 -1.93 -9.84
CA SER A 90 -11.41 -1.19 -11.03
C SER A 90 -11.96 0.23 -11.07
N ASN A 91 -13.23 0.43 -10.74
CA ASN A 91 -13.90 1.74 -10.74
C ASN A 91 -13.32 2.74 -9.71
N LEU A 92 -12.64 2.25 -8.66
CA LEU A 92 -11.99 3.12 -7.67
C LEU A 92 -10.75 3.83 -8.24
N TYR A 93 -10.08 3.20 -9.20
CA TYR A 93 -8.81 3.69 -9.77
C TYR A 93 -8.90 4.07 -11.25
N LEU A 94 -9.85 3.48 -11.97
CA LEU A 94 -10.15 3.72 -13.39
C LEU A 94 -11.67 3.85 -13.60
N PRO A 95 -12.32 4.94 -13.14
CA PRO A 95 -13.77 5.11 -13.29
C PRO A 95 -14.22 5.14 -14.76
N GLU A 96 -13.33 5.55 -15.68
CA GLU A 96 -13.62 5.69 -17.11
C GLU A 96 -13.17 4.47 -17.95
N CYS A 97 -12.65 3.42 -17.32
CA CYS A 97 -12.18 2.22 -18.03
C CYS A 97 -12.99 0.99 -17.66
N THR A 98 -13.51 0.30 -18.67
CA THR A 98 -14.16 -1.00 -18.46
C THR A 98 -13.13 -2.13 -18.59
N VAL A 99 -12.84 -2.79 -17.47
CA VAL A 99 -11.90 -3.93 -17.42
C VAL A 99 -12.66 -5.24 -17.60
N THR A 100 -12.54 -5.88 -18.77
CA THR A 100 -13.24 -7.15 -19.08
C THR A 100 -12.29 -8.18 -19.70
N LYS A 101 -12.68 -9.46 -19.68
CA LYS A 101 -11.98 -10.59 -20.34
C LYS A 101 -10.50 -10.78 -19.92
N LEU A 102 -10.16 -10.36 -18.70
CA LEU A 102 -8.86 -10.66 -18.09
C LEU A 102 -9.01 -11.82 -17.10
N SER A 103 -7.99 -12.67 -17.00
CA SER A 103 -7.85 -13.57 -15.85
C SER A 103 -7.72 -12.76 -14.57
N ASP A 104 -8.00 -13.39 -13.43
CA ASP A 104 -7.88 -12.73 -12.13
C ASP A 104 -6.46 -12.20 -11.87
N ASP A 105 -5.42 -12.99 -12.20
CA ASP A 105 -4.02 -12.58 -12.08
C ASP A 105 -3.66 -11.41 -12.99
N ALA A 106 -4.11 -11.43 -14.25
CA ALA A 106 -3.86 -10.35 -15.20
C ALA A 106 -4.57 -9.06 -14.77
N LYS A 107 -5.81 -9.18 -14.29
CA LYS A 107 -6.59 -8.07 -13.74
C LYS A 107 -5.90 -7.49 -12.50
N TYR A 108 -5.44 -8.35 -11.60
CA TYR A 108 -4.74 -7.95 -10.39
C TYR A 108 -3.45 -7.20 -10.71
N ALA A 109 -2.57 -7.77 -11.55
CA ALA A 109 -1.32 -7.13 -11.96
C ALA A 109 -1.56 -5.79 -12.67
N PHE A 110 -2.55 -5.73 -13.56
CA PHE A 110 -2.94 -4.49 -14.25
C PHE A 110 -3.37 -3.41 -13.26
N LEU A 111 -4.26 -3.74 -12.33
CA LEU A 111 -4.76 -2.80 -11.33
C LEU A 111 -3.68 -2.37 -10.32
N CYS A 112 -2.74 -3.23 -9.97
CA CYS A 112 -1.54 -2.84 -9.23
C CYS A 112 -0.71 -1.83 -10.01
N GLY A 113 -0.54 -2.00 -11.32
CA GLY A 113 0.14 -1.05 -12.20
C GLY A 113 -0.57 0.31 -12.25
N VAL A 114 -1.89 0.31 -12.35
CA VAL A 114 -2.72 1.53 -12.28
C VAL A 114 -2.51 2.25 -10.95
N MET A 115 -2.60 1.53 -9.83
CA MET A 115 -2.42 2.10 -8.51
C MET A 115 -0.99 2.66 -8.33
N ALA A 116 0.01 1.92 -8.81
CA ALA A 116 1.41 2.36 -8.81
C ALA A 116 1.58 3.67 -9.58
N GLN A 117 0.95 3.80 -10.75
CA GLN A 117 1.00 5.03 -11.52
C GLN A 117 0.27 6.17 -10.80
N LYS A 118 -0.95 5.93 -10.30
CA LYS A 118 -1.80 6.95 -9.63
C LYS A 118 -1.08 7.58 -8.43
N TYR A 119 -0.44 6.77 -7.59
CA TYR A 119 0.25 7.25 -6.39
C TYR A 119 1.75 7.43 -6.59
N THR A 120 2.22 7.39 -7.83
CA THR A 120 3.63 7.58 -8.18
C THR A 120 4.58 6.64 -7.43
N ALA A 121 4.18 5.39 -7.22
CA ALA A 121 4.99 4.37 -6.57
C ALA A 121 6.41 4.37 -7.15
N GLN A 122 7.36 4.31 -6.22
CA GLN A 122 8.79 4.34 -6.48
C GLN A 122 9.35 2.92 -6.60
N MET A 123 8.66 1.93 -6.06
CA MET A 123 9.08 0.54 -6.16
C MET A 123 7.87 -0.38 -6.28
N SER A 124 8.04 -1.44 -7.06
CA SER A 124 7.16 -2.60 -7.06
C SER A 124 7.99 -3.85 -6.76
N ARG A 125 7.52 -4.69 -5.85
CA ARG A 125 8.17 -5.96 -5.48
C ARG A 125 7.14 -7.06 -5.41
N CYS A 126 7.61 -8.29 -5.56
CA CYS A 126 6.82 -9.47 -5.34
C CYS A 126 7.41 -10.23 -4.15
N ILE A 127 6.56 -10.78 -3.29
CA ILE A 127 6.96 -11.79 -2.31
C ILE A 127 6.62 -13.19 -2.83
N ASP A 128 7.08 -14.23 -2.14
CA ASP A 128 6.82 -15.59 -2.57
C ASP A 128 5.31 -15.91 -2.51
N ALA A 129 4.76 -16.47 -3.59
CA ALA A 129 3.35 -16.80 -3.68
C ALA A 129 2.89 -17.87 -2.67
N ARG A 130 3.83 -18.62 -2.07
CA ARG A 130 3.55 -19.55 -0.96
C ARG A 130 3.17 -18.83 0.34
N ILE A 131 3.54 -17.56 0.48
CA ILE A 131 3.17 -16.73 1.63
C ILE A 131 1.74 -16.19 1.42
N THR A 132 1.46 -15.73 0.20
CA THR A 132 0.16 -15.14 -0.15
C THR A 132 -0.09 -15.24 -1.66
N THR A 133 -1.35 -15.42 -2.04
CA THR A 133 -1.78 -15.42 -3.45
C THR A 133 -1.77 -14.02 -4.08
N ARG A 134 -1.66 -12.96 -3.26
CA ARG A 134 -1.62 -11.54 -3.69
C ARG A 134 -0.29 -10.91 -3.32
N ALA A 135 0.76 -11.34 -4.03
CA ALA A 135 2.13 -11.13 -3.61
C ALA A 135 2.76 -9.80 -4.04
N LEU A 136 2.02 -8.91 -4.73
CA LEU A 136 2.58 -7.65 -5.21
C LEU A 136 2.54 -6.57 -4.12
N LEU A 137 3.70 -5.97 -3.88
CA LEU A 137 3.93 -4.83 -2.99
C LEU A 137 4.23 -3.59 -3.83
N LEU A 138 3.60 -2.47 -3.48
CA LEU A 138 3.86 -1.16 -4.05
C LEU A 138 4.39 -0.24 -2.95
N CYS A 139 5.49 0.46 -3.20
CA CYS A 139 6.12 1.34 -2.21
C CYS A 139 6.33 2.75 -2.76
N GLY A 140 6.30 3.76 -1.88
CA GLY A 140 6.58 5.14 -2.22
C GLY A 140 6.87 6.02 -1.00
N GLY A 141 6.94 7.34 -1.22
CA GLY A 141 7.17 8.34 -0.17
C GLY A 141 8.63 8.55 0.24
N VAL A 142 9.59 7.88 -0.42
CA VAL A 142 11.03 8.06 -0.16
C VAL A 142 11.53 9.35 -0.82
N LYS A 143 12.05 10.28 -0.02
CA LYS A 143 12.66 11.52 -0.51
C LYS A 143 13.97 11.24 -1.24
N GLY A 144 14.26 12.02 -2.29
CA GLY A 144 15.48 11.84 -3.10
C GLY A 144 15.46 10.62 -4.03
N TYR A 145 14.36 9.86 -4.06
CA TYR A 145 14.22 8.76 -5.01
C TYR A 145 14.16 9.30 -6.44
N THR A 146 15.12 8.89 -7.26
CA THR A 146 15.11 9.21 -8.69
C THR A 146 14.42 8.08 -9.43
N LYS A 147 13.25 8.36 -10.02
CA LYS A 147 12.58 7.40 -10.91
C LYS A 147 13.51 7.07 -12.07
N GLN A 148 13.98 5.83 -12.12
CA GLN A 148 14.56 5.27 -13.33
C GLN A 148 13.40 5.03 -14.29
N LEU A 149 13.10 6.02 -15.13
CA LEU A 149 12.23 5.80 -16.27
C LEU A 149 12.97 4.86 -17.23
N PHE A 150 12.53 3.60 -17.30
CA PHE A 150 12.79 2.79 -18.47
C PHE A 150 11.92 3.33 -19.60
N TYR A 151 12.43 4.35 -20.29
CA TYR A 151 11.85 4.78 -21.56
C TYR A 151 12.26 3.73 -22.59
N ALA A 152 11.32 2.91 -23.05
CA ALA A 152 11.46 2.20 -24.32
C ALA A 152 11.31 3.24 -25.46
N ALA A 153 12.21 4.20 -25.51
CA ALA A 153 12.32 5.16 -26.60
C ALA A 153 13.17 4.51 -27.69
N ASN A 154 12.77 4.69 -28.95
CA ASN A 154 13.68 4.53 -30.08
C ASN A 154 15.00 5.25 -29.76
N ALA A 155 16.13 4.64 -30.12
CA ALA A 155 17.47 5.13 -29.77
C ALA A 155 17.67 6.63 -30.07
N ASP A 156 17.00 7.14 -31.11
CA ASP A 156 17.02 8.54 -31.53
C ASP A 156 16.46 9.51 -30.48
N VAL A 157 15.34 9.15 -29.85
CA VAL A 157 14.73 9.97 -28.78
C VAL A 157 15.62 9.98 -27.54
N LEU A 158 16.28 8.85 -27.27
CA LEU A 158 17.21 8.68 -26.16
C LEU A 158 18.47 9.54 -26.32
N ASN A 159 19.00 9.59 -27.54
CA ASN A 159 20.14 10.45 -27.90
C ASN A 159 19.77 11.94 -27.84
N ALA A 160 18.58 12.32 -28.30
CA ALA A 160 18.10 13.70 -28.20
C ALA A 160 17.94 14.16 -26.75
N HIS A 161 17.42 13.29 -25.87
CA HIS A 161 17.22 13.61 -24.46
C HIS A 161 18.55 13.68 -23.68
N LYS A 162 19.53 12.83 -24.01
CA LYS A 162 20.90 12.90 -23.47
C LYS A 162 21.58 14.21 -23.85
N LYS A 163 21.46 14.62 -25.12
CA LYS A 163 22.02 15.89 -25.61
C LYS A 163 21.42 17.09 -24.86
N ARG A 164 20.09 17.14 -24.71
CA ARG A 164 19.41 18.20 -23.95
C ARG A 164 19.84 18.27 -22.48
N ARG A 165 20.11 17.13 -21.82
CA ARG A 165 20.63 17.13 -20.43
C ARG A 165 22.08 17.59 -20.36
N ALA A 166 22.91 17.25 -21.34
CA ALA A 166 24.29 17.74 -21.41
C ALA A 166 24.34 19.25 -21.64
N ASP A 167 23.45 19.77 -22.47
CA ASP A 167 23.35 21.20 -22.79
C ASP A 167 22.74 22.02 -21.63
N ALA A 168 21.94 21.38 -20.77
CA ALA A 168 21.29 22.02 -19.62
C ALA A 168 22.12 21.97 -18.32
N SER A 169 23.26 21.27 -18.31
CA SER A 169 24.17 21.32 -17.16
C SER A 169 24.93 22.65 -17.18
N PRO A 170 24.88 23.46 -16.10
CA PRO A 170 25.66 24.68 -16.02
C PRO A 170 27.15 24.34 -16.15
N LYS A 171 27.83 25.01 -17.07
CA LYS A 171 29.29 24.98 -17.14
C LYS A 171 29.79 25.73 -15.91
N ASN A 172 30.38 25.02 -14.95
CA ASN A 172 31.11 25.65 -13.87
C ASN A 172 32.32 26.37 -14.49
N GLU A 173 32.25 27.69 -14.58
CA GLU A 173 33.42 28.59 -14.68
C GLU A 173 34.02 28.81 -13.28
#